data_AF-A0A239CV14-F1
#
_entry.id   AF-A0A239CV14-F1
#
_cell.length_a   1.000
_cell.length_b   1.000
_cell.length_c   1.000
_cell.angle_alpha   90.00
_cell.angle_beta   90.00
_cell.angle_gamma   90.00
#
_symmetry.space_group_name_H-M   'P 1'
#
loop_
_entity.id
_entity.type
_entity.pdbx_description
1 polymer ?
#
loop_
_entity_poly.entity_id
_entity_poly.type
_entity_poly.pdbx_seq_one_letter_code
_entity_poly.pdbx_strand_id
1 'polypeptide(L)'
;MSEKLKIKLSIADRVYPLTIPVQQEEGLRKAAKKIDAMIKQFEQSYAVRDKQDVLAMCALQFASQATQKNIDKNSNQEEISKRLEALSALLDEQL
;
A
#
# COMPACT_ATOMS: atom_id res chain seq x y z
N MET A 1 19.21 19.83 -2.46
CA MET A 1 17.99 20.37 -3.08
C MET A 1 17.24 19.19 -3.69
N SER A 2 15.98 18.95 -3.35
CA SER A 2 15.23 17.82 -3.87
C SER A 2 14.81 18.09 -5.31
N GLU A 3 15.55 17.52 -6.27
CA GLU A 3 15.21 17.61 -7.69
C GLU A 3 13.80 17.06 -7.93
N LYS A 4 12.95 17.90 -8.54
CA LYS A 4 11.57 17.57 -8.87
C LYS A 4 11.50 17.27 -10.37
N LEU A 5 10.96 16.11 -10.72
CA LEU A 5 10.73 15.69 -12.09
C LEU A 5 9.25 15.84 -12.44
N LYS A 6 8.99 16.31 -13.66
CA LYS A 6 7.65 16.26 -14.26
C LYS A 6 7.48 14.91 -14.93
N ILE A 7 6.56 14.10 -14.43
CA ILE A 7 6.21 12.80 -15.01
C ILE A 7 4.78 12.81 -15.53
N LYS A 8 4.51 11.93 -16.49
CA LYS A 8 3.15 11.61 -16.94
C LYS A 8 2.82 10.21 -16.43
N LEU A 9 1.85 10.11 -15.52
CA LEU A 9 1.40 8.85 -14.94
C LEU A 9 0.11 8.40 -15.64
N SER A 10 0.06 7.17 -16.12
CA SER A 10 -1.13 6.61 -16.76
C SER A 10 -1.85 5.67 -15.79
N ILE A 11 -3.15 5.89 -15.57
CA ILE A 11 -4.02 5.06 -14.73
C ILE A 11 -5.38 4.94 -15.46
N ALA A 12 -5.86 3.71 -15.72
CA ALA A 12 -7.19 3.46 -16.29
C ALA A 12 -7.50 4.28 -17.56
N ASP A 13 -6.58 4.24 -18.53
CA ASP A 13 -6.62 4.99 -19.80
C ASP A 13 -6.56 6.53 -19.66
N ARG A 14 -6.24 7.05 -18.47
CA ARG A 14 -6.09 8.50 -18.22
C ARG A 14 -4.66 8.86 -17.88
N VAL A 15 -4.15 9.92 -18.50
CA VAL A 15 -2.79 10.43 -18.26
C VAL A 15 -2.86 11.65 -17.34
N TYR A 16 -2.21 11.56 -16.19
CA TYR A 16 -2.10 12.61 -15.20
C TYR A 16 -0.66 13.17 -15.18
N PRO A 17 -0.44 14.43 -15.57
CA PRO A 17 0.84 15.08 -15.42
C PRO A 17 1.05 15.47 -13.95
N LEU A 18 2.14 14.98 -13.35
CA LEU A 18 2.49 15.19 -11.94
C LEU A 18 3.92 15.68 -11.81
N THR A 19 4.19 16.51 -10.81
CA THR A 19 5.55 16.97 -10.48
C THR A 19 5.93 16.38 -9.12
N ILE A 20 6.91 15.47 -9.09
CA ILE A 20 7.28 14.71 -7.89
C ILE A 20 8.79 14.68 -7.68
N PRO A 21 9.27 14.42 -6.45
CA PRO A 21 10.70 14.17 -6.19
C PRO A 21 11.15 12.87 -6.86
N VAL A 22 12.40 12.82 -7.34
CA VAL A 22 12.99 11.62 -8.01
C VAL A 22 12.84 10.35 -7.16
N GLN A 23 13.05 10.48 -5.85
CA GLN A 23 12.97 9.39 -4.87
C GLN A 23 11.62 8.67 -4.84
N GLN A 24 10.54 9.36 -5.26
CA GLN A 24 9.19 8.81 -5.23
C GLN A 24 8.72 8.31 -6.60
N GLU A 25 9.46 8.56 -7.67
CA GLU A 25 9.06 8.20 -9.03
C GLU A 25 8.81 6.70 -9.20
N GLU A 26 9.75 5.89 -8.72
CA GLU A 26 9.68 4.44 -8.83
C GLU A 26 8.45 3.90 -8.07
N GLY A 27 8.22 4.41 -6.86
CA GLY A 27 7.08 4.05 -6.02
C GLY A 27 5.76 4.39 -6.70
N LEU A 28 5.65 5.60 -7.27
CA LEU A 28 4.44 6.05 -7.96
C LEU A 28 4.15 5.20 -9.21
N ARG A 29 5.19 4.89 -10.01
CA ARG A 29 5.04 4.09 -11.23
C ARG A 29 4.65 2.64 -10.92
N LYS A 30 5.21 2.04 -9.85
CA LYS A 30 4.80 0.71 -9.37
C LYS A 30 3.36 0.71 -8.85
N ALA A 31 2.99 1.72 -8.08
CA ALA A 31 1.62 1.87 -7.56
C ALA A 31 0.59 1.99 -8.70
N ALA A 32 0.86 2.82 -9.71
CA ALA A 32 -0.01 2.98 -10.87
C ALA A 32 -0.21 1.66 -11.64
N LYS A 33 0.87 0.90 -11.89
CA LYS A 33 0.76 -0.43 -12.52
C LYS A 33 -0.09 -1.39 -11.69
N LYS A 34 0.04 -1.35 -10.36
CA LYS A 34 -0.73 -2.21 -9.46
C LYS A 34 -2.23 -1.86 -9.48
N ILE A 35 -2.55 -0.57 -9.52
CA ILE A 35 -3.93 -0.09 -9.67
C ILE A 35 -4.50 -0.56 -11.02
N ASP A 36 -3.75 -0.39 -12.12
CA ASP A 36 -4.21 -0.78 -13.47
C ASP A 36 -4.49 -2.29 -13.58
N ALA A 37 -3.63 -3.12 -12.98
CA ALA A 37 -3.85 -4.57 -12.91
C ALA A 37 -5.11 -4.93 -12.11
N MET A 38 -5.36 -4.24 -11.01
CA MET A 38 -6.53 -4.46 -10.15
C MET A 38 -7.83 -4.04 -10.84
N ILE A 39 -7.81 -2.92 -11.55
CA ILE A 39 -8.95 -2.46 -12.37
C ILE A 39 -9.28 -3.51 -13.43
N LYS A 40 -8.29 -4.00 -14.18
CA LYS A 40 -8.49 -5.07 -15.18
C LYS A 40 -9.09 -6.34 -14.57
N GLN A 41 -8.63 -6.72 -13.38
CA GLN A 41 -9.18 -7.89 -12.67
C GLN A 41 -10.66 -7.68 -12.29
N PHE A 42 -11.03 -6.49 -11.85
CA PHE A 42 -12.42 -6.17 -11.52
C PHE A 42 -13.30 -6.04 -12.77
N GLU A 43 -12.81 -5.45 -13.86
CA GLU A 43 -13.52 -5.40 -15.15
C GLU A 43 -13.76 -6.80 -15.73
N GLN A 44 -12.84 -7.75 -15.52
CA GLN A 44 -13.01 -9.15 -15.92
C GLN A 44 -13.97 -9.92 -15.00
N SER A 45 -13.89 -9.69 -13.69
CA SER A 45 -14.65 -10.46 -12.69
C SER A 45 -16.08 -9.96 -12.51
N TYR A 46 -16.30 -8.67 -12.70
CA TYR A 46 -17.60 -8.03 -12.60
C TYR A 46 -17.83 -7.29 -13.91
N ALA A 47 -18.96 -7.53 -14.55
CA ALA A 47 -19.40 -6.79 -15.75
C ALA A 47 -19.79 -5.32 -15.41
N VAL A 48 -19.03 -4.68 -14.51
CA VAL A 48 -19.19 -3.31 -14.06
C VAL A 48 -18.75 -2.42 -15.21
N ARG A 49 -19.73 -1.75 -15.80
CA ARG A 49 -19.53 -0.86 -16.95
C ARG A 49 -19.01 0.53 -16.55
N ASP A 50 -19.14 0.91 -15.27
CA ASP A 50 -18.73 2.23 -14.82
C ASP A 50 -17.32 2.23 -14.25
N LYS A 51 -16.40 2.92 -14.94
CA LYS A 51 -15.00 3.07 -14.54
C LYS A 51 -14.86 3.77 -13.18
N GLN A 52 -15.84 4.58 -12.78
CA GLN A 52 -15.81 5.26 -11.48
C GLN A 52 -16.04 4.29 -10.32
N ASP A 53 -16.99 3.35 -10.48
CA ASP A 53 -17.29 2.34 -9.46
C ASP A 53 -16.14 1.34 -9.30
N VAL A 54 -15.50 0.94 -10.40
CA VAL A 54 -14.31 0.07 -10.33
C VAL A 54 -13.16 0.76 -9.58
N LEU A 55 -12.98 2.07 -9.77
CA LEU A 55 -11.99 2.85 -9.01
C LEU A 55 -12.36 2.94 -7.53
N ALA A 56 -13.64 3.11 -7.18
CA ALA A 56 -14.11 3.12 -5.80
C ALA A 56 -13.89 1.75 -5.12
N MET A 57 -14.14 0.65 -5.82
CA MET A 57 -13.84 -0.71 -5.33
C MET A 57 -12.34 -0.92 -5.11
N CYS A 58 -11.50 -0.44 -6.04
CA CYS A 58 -10.04 -0.46 -5.86
C CYS A 58 -9.63 0.34 -4.61
N ALA A 59 -10.17 1.55 -4.43
CA ALA A 59 -9.86 2.39 -3.27
C ALA A 59 -10.24 1.71 -1.95
N LEU A 60 -11.42 1.08 -1.89
CA LEU A 60 -11.87 0.32 -0.72
C LEU A 60 -10.93 -0.86 -0.43
N GLN A 61 -10.55 -1.61 -1.46
CA GLN A 61 -9.64 -2.75 -1.32
C GLN A 61 -8.26 -2.32 -0.82
N PHE A 62 -7.72 -1.21 -1.34
CA PHE A 62 -6.47 -0.65 -0.86
C PHE A 62 -6.55 -0.14 0.57
N ALA A 63 -7.64 0.55 0.94
CA ALA A 63 -7.87 1.01 2.30
C ALA A 63 -7.94 -0.17 3.28
N SER A 64 -8.71 -1.21 2.94
CA SER A 64 -8.83 -2.45 3.72
C SER A 64 -7.48 -3.15 3.91
N GLN A 65 -6.68 -3.28 2.83
CA GLN A 65 -5.33 -3.85 2.94
C GLN A 65 -4.40 -3.01 3.82
N ALA A 66 -4.52 -1.69 3.78
CA ALA A 66 -3.71 -0.80 4.60
C ALA A 66 -4.11 -0.87 6.08
N THR A 67 -5.40 -0.91 6.38
CA THR A 67 -5.90 -1.09 7.75
C THR A 67 -5.52 -2.46 8.30
N GLN A 68 -5.68 -3.53 7.52
CA GLN A 68 -5.30 -4.87 7.93
C GLN A 68 -3.80 -4.98 8.25
N LYS A 69 -2.94 -4.42 7.39
CA LYS A 69 -1.49 -4.39 7.65
C LYS A 69 -1.10 -3.63 8.91
N ASN A 70 -1.83 -2.57 9.27
CA ASN A 70 -1.58 -1.85 10.52
C ASN A 70 -2.01 -2.67 11.74
N ILE A 71 -3.15 -3.38 11.64
CA ILE A 71 -3.60 -4.31 12.68
C ILE A 71 -2.56 -5.42 12.88
N ASP A 72 -2.11 -6.05 11.79
CA ASP A 72 -1.12 -7.14 11.85
C ASP A 72 0.23 -6.65 12.42
N LYS A 73 0.66 -5.43 12.09
CA LYS A 73 1.88 -4.83 12.64
C LYS A 73 1.80 -4.59 14.13
N ASN A 74 0.67 -4.04 14.61
CA ASN A 74 0.47 -3.80 16.03
C ASN A 74 0.45 -5.12 16.81
N SER A 75 -0.23 -6.14 16.29
CA SER A 75 -0.24 -7.49 16.88
C SER A 75 1.17 -8.08 16.96
N ASN A 76 1.96 -7.99 15.88
CA ASN A 76 3.34 -8.48 15.88
C ASN A 76 4.23 -7.70 16.87
N GLN A 77 4.04 -6.38 17.01
CA GLN A 77 4.81 -5.59 17.97
C GLN A 77 4.52 -6.00 19.42
N GLU A 78 3.24 -6.23 19.75
CA GLU A 78 2.84 -6.71 21.08
C GLU A 78 3.38 -8.12 21.38
N GLU A 79 3.40 -9.01 20.39
CA GLU A 79 4.01 -10.34 20.56
C GLU A 79 5.52 -10.26 20.77
N ILE A 80 6.20 -9.39 20.02
CA ILE A 80 7.65 -9.20 20.14
C ILE A 80 8.00 -8.59 21.50
N SER A 81 7.24 -7.60 21.98
CA SER A 81 7.47 -7.00 23.29
C SER A 81 7.28 -8.02 24.41
N LYS A 82 6.21 -8.81 24.38
CA LYS A 82 5.98 -9.88 25.35
C LYS A 82 7.10 -10.92 25.38
N ARG A 83 7.62 -11.31 24.21
CA ARG A 83 8.76 -12.25 24.12
C ARG A 83 10.03 -11.63 24.68
N LEU A 84 10.29 -10.35 24.42
CA LEU A 84 11.44 -9.64 24.99
C LEU A 84 11.34 -9.54 26.52
N GLU A 85 10.17 -9.21 27.06
CA GLU A 85 9.94 -9.15 28.51
C GLU A 85 10.10 -10.53 29.18
N ALA A 86 9.61 -11.59 28.54
CA ALA A 86 9.80 -12.96 29.03
C ALA A 86 11.29 -13.35 29.04
N LEU A 87 12.05 -12.96 28.01
CA LEU A 87 13.49 -13.21 27.94
C LEU A 87 14.28 -12.40 28.97
N SER A 88 13.92 -11.13 29.20
CA SER A 88 14.56 -10.33 30.25
C SER A 88 14.27 -10.89 31.64
N ALA A 89 13.03 -11.32 31.90
CA ALA A 89 12.67 -11.93 33.18
C ALA A 89 13.46 -13.22 33.44
N LEU A 90 13.66 -14.07 32.43
CA LEU A 90 14.49 -15.28 32.55
C LEU A 90 15.97 -14.98 32.80
N LEU A 91 16.49 -13.88 32.25
CA LEU A 91 17.86 -13.42 32.49
C LEU A 91 18.03 -12.88 33.91
N ASP A 92 17.05 -12.12 34.41
CA ASP A 92 17.05 -11.60 35.78
C ASP A 92 16.88 -12.73 36.82
N GLU A 93 16.17 -13.81 36.48
CA GLU A 93 16.01 -14.99 37.36
C GLU A 93 17.29 -15.86 37.44
N GLN A 94 18.26 -15.63 36.55
CA GLN A 94 19.55 -16.32 36.50
C GLN A 94 20.70 -15.47 37.05
N LEU A 95 20.43 -14.28 37.58
CA LEU A 95 21.39 -13.39 38.24
C LEU A 95 21.19 -13.37 39.76
#